data_AF-A0A061JRD2-F1
#
_entry.id   AF-A0A061JRD2-F1
#
_cell.length_a   1.000
_cell.length_b   1.000
_cell.length_c   1.000
_cell.angle_alpha   90.00
_cell.angle_beta   90.00
_cell.angle_gamma   90.00
#
_symmetry.space_group_name_H-M   'P 1'
#
loop_
_entity.id
_entity.type
_entity.pdbx_description
1 polymer ?
#
loop_
_entity_poly.entity_id
_entity_poly.type
_entity_poly.pdbx_seq_one_letter_code
_entity_poly.pdbx_strand_id
1 'polypeptide(L)'
;MSNDRYSMSFTTGSLFHRESVKLAALYLDLGDWNSVRDKVIAENLLQTRTLNTLKRVCREVVSRLRALTQGELEFLVEASHQEQAYLLWLAVCRRYRFIADFAVEVLRERYITLKSDLTHEDFDSFFNRKSEWHLELDEITPATRSKLRQVLFKILREADLLTANNMIHAAMPSPRLLDLIHQGSRRDVLYFPAFESDVKGMKR
;
A
#
# COMPACT_ATOMS: atom_id res chain seq x y z
N MET A 1 -23.30 -13.38 2.65
CA MET A 1 -22.41 -13.27 1.47
C MET A 1 -21.33 -12.27 1.81
N SER A 2 -20.21 -12.74 2.35
CA SER A 2 -19.05 -11.87 2.58
C SER A 2 -18.63 -11.31 1.22
N ASN A 3 -18.54 -9.99 1.12
CA ASN A 3 -18.25 -9.27 -0.11
C ASN A 3 -16.79 -9.54 -0.51
N ASP A 4 -16.57 -10.67 -1.17
CA ASP A 4 -15.28 -11.18 -1.61
C ASP A 4 -14.82 -10.55 -2.93
N ARG A 5 -15.32 -9.35 -3.24
CA ARG A 5 -15.05 -8.62 -4.48
C ARG A 5 -13.81 -7.74 -4.32
N TYR A 6 -12.90 -7.77 -5.28
CA TYR A 6 -11.77 -6.86 -5.33
C TYR A 6 -12.20 -5.43 -5.63
N SER A 7 -11.76 -4.51 -4.77
CA SER A 7 -11.82 -3.08 -5.05
C SER A 7 -10.64 -2.68 -5.94
N MET A 8 -10.89 -2.42 -7.22
CA MET A 8 -9.87 -2.07 -8.22
C MET A 8 -9.68 -0.55 -8.38
N SER A 9 -10.20 0.25 -7.46
CA SER A 9 -10.16 1.73 -7.52
C SER A 9 -8.81 2.35 -7.14
N PHE A 10 -7.72 1.58 -7.15
CA PHE A 10 -6.39 2.07 -6.79
C PHE A 10 -5.67 2.83 -7.92
N THR A 11 -6.33 3.07 -9.07
CA THR A 11 -5.75 3.85 -10.17
C THR A 11 -5.63 5.35 -9.89
N THR A 12 -6.21 5.84 -8.78
CA THR A 12 -6.21 7.26 -8.38
C THR A 12 -4.79 7.84 -8.25
N GLY A 13 -3.83 7.03 -7.83
CA GLY A 13 -2.40 7.39 -7.84
C GLY A 13 -1.54 6.43 -7.03
N SER A 14 -0.25 6.75 -6.96
CA SER A 14 0.78 5.92 -6.35
C SER A 14 0.75 6.00 -4.82
N LEU A 15 1.88 5.91 -4.12
CA LEU A 15 1.93 5.74 -2.66
C LEU A 15 1.40 6.96 -1.89
N PHE A 16 1.54 8.17 -2.47
CA PHE A 16 1.15 9.44 -1.84
C PHE A 16 1.85 9.68 -0.51
N HIS A 17 3.16 9.51 -0.48
CA HIS A 17 3.95 9.55 0.76
C HIS A 17 3.78 10.85 1.54
N ARG A 18 4.09 11.99 0.91
CA ARG A 18 4.04 13.31 1.55
C ARG A 18 2.62 13.67 1.99
N GLU A 19 1.63 13.38 1.14
CA GLU A 19 0.23 13.63 1.44
C GLU A 19 -0.23 12.77 2.63
N SER A 20 0.19 11.51 2.69
CA SER A 20 -0.19 10.58 3.75
C SER A 20 0.38 11.00 5.10
N VAL A 21 1.67 11.34 5.18
CA VAL A 21 2.29 11.83 6.42
C VAL A 21 1.62 13.12 6.88
N LYS A 22 1.33 14.05 5.96
CA LYS A 22 0.65 15.32 6.27
C LYS A 22 -0.77 15.11 6.80
N LEU A 23 -1.54 14.23 6.17
CA LEU A 23 -2.91 13.93 6.59
C LEU A 23 -2.97 13.12 7.89
N ALA A 24 -1.99 12.26 8.14
CA ALA A 24 -1.87 11.53 9.40
C ALA A 24 -1.59 12.49 10.56
N ALA A 25 -0.61 13.40 10.42
CA ALA A 25 -0.35 14.42 11.44
C ALA A 25 -1.60 15.27 11.72
N LEU A 26 -2.30 15.70 10.67
CA LEU A 26 -3.52 16.49 10.84
C LEU A 26 -4.65 15.70 11.51
N TYR A 27 -4.74 14.39 11.26
CA TYR A 27 -5.70 13.53 11.95
C TYR A 27 -5.37 13.38 13.44
N LEU A 28 -4.09 13.25 13.80
CA LEU A 28 -3.66 13.17 15.20
C LEU A 28 -4.00 14.47 15.96
N ASP A 29 -3.92 15.62 15.29
CA ASP A 29 -4.30 16.92 15.88
C ASP A 29 -5.83 17.08 16.03
N LEU A 30 -6.61 16.63 15.04
CA LEU A 30 -8.06 16.90 14.97
C LEU A 30 -8.93 15.77 15.53
N GLY A 31 -8.44 14.53 15.55
CA GLY A 31 -9.18 13.33 15.97
C GLY A 31 -10.34 12.91 15.05
N ASP A 32 -10.58 13.61 13.93
CA ASP A 32 -11.70 13.33 13.03
C ASP A 32 -11.34 13.50 11.55
N TRP A 33 -11.62 12.45 10.77
CA TRP A 33 -11.32 12.41 9.34
C TRP A 33 -12.18 13.36 8.49
N ASN A 34 -13.38 13.74 8.94
CA ASN A 34 -14.18 14.72 8.20
C ASN A 34 -13.58 16.11 8.36
N SER A 35 -13.19 16.47 9.58
CA SER A 35 -12.46 17.69 9.91
C SER A 35 -11.13 17.79 9.13
N VAL A 36 -10.39 16.69 9.02
CA VAL A 36 -9.19 16.60 8.16
C VAL A 36 -9.52 16.93 6.70
N ARG A 37 -10.57 16.34 6.13
CA ARG A 37 -10.97 16.57 4.73
C ARG A 37 -11.38 18.02 4.50
N ASP A 38 -12.18 18.57 5.40
CA ASP A 38 -12.70 19.94 5.28
C ASP A 38 -11.53 20.94 5.32
N LYS A 39 -10.59 20.75 6.25
CA LYS A 39 -9.38 21.60 6.33
C LYS A 39 -8.47 21.46 5.13
N VAL A 40 -8.21 20.23 4.67
CA VAL A 40 -7.39 19.98 3.46
C VAL A 40 -7.97 20.67 2.23
N ILE A 41 -9.30 20.65 2.08
CA ILE A 41 -10.00 21.27 0.96
C ILE A 41 -9.99 22.80 1.08
N ALA A 42 -10.33 23.33 2.26
CA ALA A 42 -10.41 24.78 2.49
C ALA A 42 -9.07 25.48 2.29
N GLU A 43 -7.98 24.86 2.75
CA GLU A 43 -6.63 25.47 2.75
C GLU A 43 -5.74 24.96 1.59
N ASN A 44 -6.26 24.12 0.69
CA ASN A 44 -5.48 23.44 -0.37
C ASN A 44 -4.16 22.85 0.16
N LEU A 45 -4.21 22.11 1.27
CA LEU A 45 -3.00 21.66 1.98
C LEU A 45 -2.10 20.74 1.15
N LEU A 46 -2.63 20.09 0.12
CA LEU A 46 -1.86 19.24 -0.79
C LEU A 46 -1.31 20.00 -2.00
N GLN A 47 -1.54 21.32 -2.07
CA GLN A 47 -1.01 22.22 -3.10
C GLN A 47 -1.28 21.75 -4.53
N THR A 48 -2.46 21.15 -4.76
CA THR A 48 -2.81 20.64 -6.09
C THR A 48 -3.33 21.75 -6.99
N ARG A 49 -3.18 21.58 -8.31
CA ARG A 49 -3.59 22.58 -9.32
C ARG A 49 -5.11 22.76 -9.45
N THR A 50 -5.90 21.75 -9.07
CA THR A 50 -7.37 21.80 -9.21
C THR A 50 -8.06 21.19 -8.00
N LEU A 51 -9.21 21.74 -7.64
CA LEU A 51 -10.04 21.23 -6.55
C LEU A 51 -10.48 19.76 -6.76
N ASN A 52 -10.71 19.36 -8.02
CA ASN A 52 -11.07 17.97 -8.34
C ASN A 52 -9.92 17.00 -8.05
N THR A 53 -8.68 17.37 -8.35
CA THR A 53 -7.51 16.57 -7.99
C THR A 53 -7.32 16.54 -6.47
N LEU A 54 -7.45 17.69 -5.79
CA LEU A 54 -7.37 17.77 -4.33
C LEU A 54 -8.33 16.79 -3.65
N LYS A 55 -9.61 16.82 -4.04
CA LYS A 55 -10.67 15.96 -3.50
C LYS A 55 -10.38 14.48 -3.75
N ARG A 56 -9.90 14.12 -4.95
CA ARG A 56 -9.57 12.72 -5.29
C ARG A 56 -8.38 12.20 -4.48
N VAL A 57 -7.30 12.96 -4.41
CA VAL A 57 -6.09 12.57 -3.64
C VAL A 57 -6.42 12.48 -2.15
N CYS A 58 -7.09 13.49 -1.60
CA CYS A 58 -7.51 13.49 -0.19
C CYS A 58 -8.38 12.27 0.14
N ARG A 59 -9.37 11.95 -0.70
CA ARG A 59 -10.23 10.78 -0.50
C ARG A 59 -9.43 9.48 -0.51
N GLU A 60 -8.53 9.31 -1.48
CA GLU A 60 -7.70 8.13 -1.62
C GLU A 60 -6.77 7.93 -0.41
N VAL A 61 -6.05 8.98 -0.03
CA VAL A 61 -5.12 8.97 1.11
C VAL A 61 -5.85 8.66 2.40
N VAL A 62 -6.94 9.38 2.71
CA VAL A 62 -7.76 9.12 3.91
C VAL A 62 -8.29 7.68 3.89
N SER A 63 -8.68 7.16 2.74
CA SER A 63 -9.19 5.78 2.64
C SER A 63 -8.13 4.73 2.99
N ARG A 64 -6.84 4.98 2.69
CA ARG A 64 -5.72 4.10 3.03
C ARG A 64 -5.31 4.27 4.49
N LEU A 65 -5.17 5.51 4.96
CA LEU A 65 -4.80 5.80 6.35
C LEU A 65 -5.82 5.27 7.37
N ARG A 66 -7.11 5.22 7.01
CA ARG A 66 -8.15 4.58 7.84
C ARG A 66 -7.95 3.08 8.07
N ALA A 67 -7.09 2.41 7.29
CA ALA A 67 -6.73 1.01 7.49
C ALA A 67 -5.58 0.82 8.48
N LEU A 68 -4.99 1.91 8.98
CA LEU A 68 -3.99 1.91 10.03
C LEU A 68 -4.66 2.11 11.40
N THR A 69 -4.08 1.47 12.41
CA THR A 69 -4.42 1.69 13.81
C THR A 69 -3.88 3.04 14.30
N GLN A 70 -4.36 3.49 15.46
CA GLN A 70 -3.88 4.72 16.08
C GLN A 70 -2.36 4.72 16.28
N GLY A 71 -1.78 3.64 16.84
CA GLY A 71 -0.34 3.56 17.07
C GLY A 71 0.49 3.51 15.78
N GLU A 72 -0.05 2.93 14.71
CA GLU A 72 0.58 2.99 13.38
C GLU A 72 0.54 4.42 12.80
N LEU A 73 -0.57 5.16 12.98
CA LEU A 73 -0.64 6.57 12.54
C LEU A 73 0.33 7.46 13.30
N GLU A 74 0.49 7.26 14.61
CA GLU A 74 1.49 7.96 15.43
C GLU A 74 2.91 7.63 14.95
N PHE A 75 3.21 6.35 14.74
CA PHE A 75 4.51 5.93 14.21
C PHE A 75 4.78 6.52 12.82
N LEU A 76 3.78 6.60 11.94
CA LEU A 76 3.93 7.17 10.60
C LEU A 76 4.49 8.61 10.64
N VAL A 77 4.07 9.42 11.60
CA VAL A 77 4.48 10.84 11.68
C VAL A 77 5.90 10.97 12.23
N GLU A 78 6.34 10.07 13.09
CA GLU A 78 7.66 10.08 13.74
C GLU A 78 8.75 9.32 12.97
N ALA A 79 8.35 8.35 12.15
CA ALA A 79 9.25 7.36 11.57
C ALA A 79 10.19 7.93 10.49
N SER A 80 11.26 7.20 10.20
CA SER A 80 12.14 7.50 9.07
C SER A 80 11.40 7.37 7.74
N HIS A 81 11.90 8.00 6.69
CA HIS A 81 11.29 7.93 5.36
C HIS A 81 11.06 6.48 4.89
N GLN A 82 12.00 5.56 5.16
CA GLN A 82 11.87 4.17 4.75
C GLN A 82 10.76 3.44 5.53
N GLU A 83 10.69 3.65 6.83
CA GLU A 83 9.67 3.03 7.69
C GLU A 83 8.28 3.59 7.38
N GLN A 84 8.19 4.88 7.05
CA GLN A 84 6.96 5.48 6.52
C GLN A 84 6.53 4.80 5.22
N ALA A 85 7.45 4.59 4.28
CA ALA A 85 7.18 3.94 3.01
C ALA A 85 6.63 2.51 3.20
N TYR A 86 7.22 1.73 4.11
CA TYR A 86 6.72 0.40 4.47
C TYR A 86 5.33 0.43 5.11
N LEU A 87 5.07 1.38 6.01
CA LEU A 87 3.76 1.49 6.64
C LEU A 87 2.67 1.94 5.66
N LEU A 88 3.01 2.79 4.70
CA LEU A 88 2.09 3.17 3.63
C LEU A 88 1.83 2.02 2.65
N TRP A 89 2.84 1.19 2.36
CA TRP A 89 2.64 -0.06 1.63
C TRP A 89 1.66 -0.99 2.36
N LEU A 90 1.84 -1.17 3.67
CA LEU A 90 0.92 -1.92 4.52
C LEU A 90 -0.51 -1.38 4.43
N ALA A 91 -0.69 -0.06 4.52
CA ALA A 91 -1.99 0.59 4.39
C ALA A 91 -2.64 0.32 3.02
N VAL A 92 -1.85 0.31 1.93
CA VAL A 92 -2.32 -0.04 0.58
C VAL A 92 -2.78 -1.50 0.53
N CYS A 93 -2.00 -2.44 1.06
CA CYS A 93 -2.37 -3.86 1.10
C CYS A 93 -3.66 -4.09 1.91
N ARG A 94 -3.77 -3.50 3.09
CA ARG A 94 -4.99 -3.59 3.91
C ARG A 94 -6.21 -2.98 3.22
N ARG A 95 -6.01 -1.89 2.47
CA ARG A 95 -7.09 -1.23 1.72
C ARG A 95 -7.54 -2.04 0.50
N TYR A 96 -6.60 -2.66 -0.20
CA TYR A 96 -6.81 -3.30 -1.49
C TYR A 96 -6.38 -4.76 -1.47
N ARG A 97 -7.34 -5.66 -1.25
CA ARG A 97 -7.08 -7.10 -1.19
C ARG A 97 -6.38 -7.66 -2.43
N PHE A 98 -6.65 -7.13 -3.62
CA PHE A 98 -5.94 -7.53 -4.84
C PHE A 98 -4.43 -7.29 -4.73
N ILE A 99 -4.04 -6.15 -4.13
CA ILE A 99 -2.64 -5.81 -3.90
C ILE A 99 -2.05 -6.67 -2.78
N ALA A 100 -2.80 -6.92 -1.70
CA ALA A 100 -2.38 -7.83 -0.64
C ALA A 100 -2.09 -9.24 -1.17
N ASP A 101 -2.99 -9.79 -2.00
CA ASP A 101 -2.81 -11.10 -2.61
C ASP A 101 -1.62 -11.11 -3.57
N PHE A 102 -1.43 -10.05 -4.37
CA PHE A 102 -0.23 -9.92 -5.22
C PHE A 102 1.06 -9.86 -4.38
N ALA A 103 1.04 -9.17 -3.24
CA ALA A 103 2.17 -9.06 -2.34
C ALA A 103 2.60 -10.44 -1.82
N VAL A 104 1.64 -11.28 -1.43
CA VAL A 104 1.91 -12.62 -0.89
C VAL A 104 2.26 -13.62 -2.00
N GLU A 105 1.39 -13.73 -3.01
CA GLU A 105 1.46 -14.80 -4.02
C GLU A 105 2.48 -14.55 -5.13
N VAL A 106 2.98 -13.32 -5.27
CA VAL A 106 3.92 -12.95 -6.33
C VAL A 106 5.16 -12.29 -5.76
N LEU A 107 5.03 -11.12 -5.15
CA LEU A 107 6.21 -10.36 -4.69
C LEU A 107 7.03 -11.16 -3.67
N ARG A 108 6.38 -11.63 -2.60
CA ARG A 108 7.05 -12.41 -1.56
C ARG A 108 7.45 -13.79 -2.05
N GLU A 109 6.58 -14.50 -2.77
CA GLU A 109 6.88 -15.84 -3.29
C GLU A 109 8.12 -15.84 -4.18
N ARG A 110 8.24 -14.85 -5.09
CA ARG A 110 9.44 -14.71 -5.93
C ARG A 110 10.69 -14.44 -5.10
N TYR A 111 10.60 -13.55 -4.11
CA TYR A 111 11.72 -13.25 -3.22
C TYR A 111 12.22 -14.50 -2.47
N ILE A 112 11.32 -15.25 -1.82
CA ILE A 112 11.70 -16.43 -1.01
C ILE A 112 12.15 -17.61 -1.88
N THR A 113 11.72 -17.67 -3.13
CA THR A 113 12.20 -18.65 -4.13
C THR A 113 13.43 -18.17 -4.90
N LEU A 114 14.07 -17.09 -4.44
CA LEU A 114 15.30 -16.50 -4.99
C LEU A 114 15.17 -16.02 -6.45
N LYS A 115 13.95 -15.75 -6.89
CA LYS A 115 13.67 -15.01 -8.13
C LYS A 115 13.72 -13.53 -7.81
N SER A 116 14.80 -12.88 -8.21
CA SER A 116 15.13 -11.52 -7.78
C SER A 116 14.43 -10.44 -8.58
N ASP A 117 13.83 -10.74 -9.72
CA ASP A 117 13.09 -9.81 -10.57
C ASP A 117 11.57 -9.94 -10.37
N LEU A 118 10.81 -8.89 -10.69
CA LEU A 118 9.35 -8.89 -10.74
C LEU A 118 8.90 -8.23 -12.04
N THR A 119 8.34 -9.00 -12.96
CA THR A 119 8.03 -8.53 -14.31
C THR A 119 6.56 -8.13 -14.45
N HIS A 120 6.28 -7.40 -15.53
CA HIS A 120 4.89 -7.13 -15.93
C HIS A 120 4.11 -8.41 -16.26
N GLU A 121 4.78 -9.46 -16.76
CA GLU A 121 4.16 -10.75 -17.06
C GLU A 121 3.73 -11.49 -15.79
N ASP A 122 4.46 -11.31 -14.68
CA ASP A 122 4.05 -11.84 -13.37
C ASP A 122 2.72 -11.23 -12.90
N PHE A 123 2.55 -9.92 -13.09
CA PHE A 123 1.27 -9.26 -12.85
C PHE A 123 0.18 -9.80 -13.76
N ASP A 124 0.48 -9.98 -15.05
CA ASP A 124 -0.51 -10.41 -16.00
C ASP A 124 -0.97 -11.86 -15.77
N SER A 125 -0.04 -12.73 -15.40
CA SER A 125 -0.32 -14.11 -15.01
C SER A 125 -1.13 -14.17 -13.72
N PHE A 126 -0.77 -13.38 -12.71
CA PHE A 126 -1.53 -13.26 -11.47
C PHE A 126 -2.96 -12.77 -11.71
N PHE A 127 -3.11 -11.70 -12.50
CA PHE A 127 -4.42 -11.14 -12.82
C PHE A 127 -5.32 -12.18 -13.50
N ASN A 128 -4.80 -12.90 -14.49
CA ASN A 128 -5.55 -13.95 -15.21
C ASN A 128 -5.98 -15.07 -14.26
N ARG A 129 -5.08 -15.54 -13.39
CA ARG A 129 -5.41 -16.56 -12.38
C ARG A 129 -6.52 -16.10 -11.44
N LYS A 130 -6.48 -14.83 -11.02
CA LYS A 130 -7.53 -14.28 -10.15
C LYS A 130 -8.86 -14.11 -10.88
N SER A 131 -8.87 -13.80 -12.17
CA SER A 131 -10.12 -13.57 -12.91
C SER A 131 -10.96 -14.84 -13.07
N GLU A 132 -10.34 -16.03 -13.01
CA GLU A 132 -11.06 -17.33 -12.96
C GLU A 132 -12.09 -17.42 -11.83
N TRP A 133 -11.87 -16.72 -10.70
CA TRP A 133 -12.71 -16.79 -9.50
C TRP A 133 -13.31 -15.44 -9.10
N HIS A 134 -12.91 -14.35 -9.76
CA HIS A 134 -13.32 -12.98 -9.49
C HIS A 134 -13.88 -12.33 -10.77
N LEU A 135 -15.17 -12.53 -11.02
CA LEU A 135 -15.87 -12.08 -12.22
C LEU A 135 -15.72 -10.58 -12.49
N GLU A 136 -15.55 -9.77 -11.45
CA GLU A 136 -15.30 -8.33 -11.58
C GLU A 136 -13.99 -7.99 -12.31
N LEU A 137 -13.05 -8.93 -12.37
CA LEU A 137 -11.80 -8.76 -13.11
C LEU A 137 -11.98 -8.98 -14.61
N ASP A 138 -12.95 -9.80 -15.02
CA ASP A 138 -13.28 -10.01 -16.44
C ASP A 138 -13.90 -8.75 -17.07
N GLU A 139 -14.56 -7.92 -16.27
CA GLU A 139 -15.13 -6.63 -16.70
C GLU A 139 -14.05 -5.54 -16.92
N ILE A 140 -12.80 -5.79 -16.54
CA ILE A 140 -11.73 -4.79 -16.60
C ILE A 140 -11.14 -4.72 -18.02
N THR A 141 -11.28 -3.55 -18.62
CA THR A 141 -10.70 -3.28 -19.95
C THR A 141 -9.17 -3.40 -19.95
N PRO A 142 -8.55 -3.74 -21.09
CA PRO A 142 -7.09 -3.79 -21.22
C PRO A 142 -6.39 -2.47 -20.82
N ALA A 143 -7.01 -1.33 -21.12
CA ALA A 143 -6.48 -0.02 -20.75
C ALA A 143 -6.47 0.19 -19.22
N THR A 144 -7.56 -0.18 -18.54
CA THR A 144 -7.63 -0.14 -17.07
C THR A 144 -6.63 -1.09 -16.44
N ARG A 145 -6.50 -2.32 -16.95
CA ARG A 145 -5.51 -3.30 -16.48
C ARG A 145 -4.07 -2.79 -16.60
N SER A 146 -3.72 -2.21 -17.76
CA SER A 146 -2.42 -1.58 -17.96
C SER A 146 -2.18 -0.46 -16.95
N LYS A 147 -3.21 0.34 -16.65
CA LYS A 147 -3.13 1.40 -15.64
C LYS A 147 -2.95 0.86 -14.22
N LEU A 148 -3.67 -0.20 -13.85
CA LEU A 148 -3.55 -0.88 -12.55
C LEU A 148 -2.12 -1.40 -12.36
N ARG A 149 -1.57 -2.09 -13.36
CA ARG A 149 -0.19 -2.58 -13.37
C ARG A 149 0.80 -1.42 -13.20
N GLN A 150 0.66 -0.36 -14.00
CA GLN A 150 1.53 0.82 -13.91
C GLN A 150 1.52 1.42 -12.49
N VAL A 151 0.35 1.58 -11.89
CA VAL A 151 0.22 2.18 -10.56
C VAL A 151 0.80 1.28 -9.49
N LEU A 152 0.54 -0.04 -9.53
CA LEU A 152 1.09 -0.98 -8.56
C LEU A 152 2.62 -1.00 -8.60
N PHE A 153 3.23 -1.08 -9.79
CA PHE A 153 4.69 -1.03 -9.93
C PHE A 153 5.26 0.29 -9.44
N LYS A 154 4.55 1.40 -9.66
CA LYS A 154 4.97 2.71 -9.12
C LYS A 154 4.90 2.73 -7.59
N ILE A 155 3.85 2.17 -6.98
CA ILE A 155 3.73 2.02 -5.52
C ILE A 155 4.88 1.20 -4.96
N LEU A 156 5.20 0.06 -5.56
CA LEU A 156 6.31 -0.80 -5.11
C LEU A 156 7.66 -0.08 -5.14
N ARG A 157 7.93 0.72 -6.18
CA ARG A 157 9.15 1.53 -6.27
C ARG A 157 9.17 2.66 -5.24
N GLU A 158 8.04 3.35 -5.05
CA GLU A 158 7.92 4.40 -4.03
C GLU A 158 8.02 3.83 -2.60
N ALA A 159 7.69 2.55 -2.41
CA ALA A 159 7.85 1.82 -1.16
C ALA A 159 9.26 1.23 -0.94
N ASP A 160 10.17 1.43 -1.90
CA ASP A 160 11.51 0.83 -1.96
C ASP A 160 11.51 -0.72 -1.89
N LEU A 161 10.45 -1.35 -2.41
CA LEU A 161 10.34 -2.81 -2.53
C LEU A 161 10.74 -3.31 -3.92
N LEU A 162 10.95 -2.39 -4.86
CA LEU A 162 11.29 -2.68 -6.24
C LEU A 162 12.22 -1.59 -6.80
N THR A 163 13.32 -1.98 -7.43
CA THR A 163 14.20 -1.04 -8.15
C THR A 163 13.55 -0.50 -9.42
N ALA A 164 14.20 0.51 -10.01
CA ALA A 164 13.90 0.96 -11.37
C ALA A 164 14.00 -0.17 -12.42
N ASN A 165 14.91 -1.14 -12.21
CA ASN A 165 15.13 -2.28 -13.09
C ASN A 165 14.28 -3.50 -12.72
N ASN A 166 13.23 -3.32 -11.91
CA ASN A 166 12.32 -4.37 -11.48
C ASN A 166 12.97 -5.50 -10.66
N MET A 167 14.12 -5.24 -10.03
CA MET A 167 14.68 -6.12 -9.00
C MET A 167 14.00 -5.89 -7.66
N ILE A 168 13.59 -6.96 -6.99
CA ILE A 168 12.96 -6.96 -5.66
C ILE A 168 13.99 -6.56 -4.61
N HIS A 169 13.65 -5.55 -3.81
CA HIS A 169 14.42 -5.19 -2.61
C HIS A 169 13.84 -5.92 -1.40
N ALA A 170 14.72 -6.52 -0.60
CA ALA A 170 14.34 -7.14 0.66
C ALA A 170 13.83 -6.07 1.62
N ALA A 171 12.66 -6.32 2.23
CA ALA A 171 12.17 -5.43 3.27
C ALA A 171 12.92 -5.70 4.58
N MET A 172 13.41 -4.64 5.21
CA MET A 172 14.07 -4.70 6.51
C MET A 172 13.37 -3.78 7.53
N PRO A 173 12.14 -4.11 7.97
CA PRO A 173 11.42 -3.30 8.95
C PRO A 173 12.16 -3.29 10.29
N SER A 174 12.13 -2.16 11.01
CA SER A 174 12.67 -2.07 12.37
C SER A 174 11.89 -2.97 13.36
N PRO A 175 12.45 -3.32 14.53
CA PRO A 175 11.71 -4.09 15.53
C PRO A 175 10.42 -3.37 15.97
N ARG A 176 10.49 -2.04 16.11
CA ARG A 176 9.34 -1.20 16.49
C ARG A 176 8.22 -1.31 15.45
N LEU A 177 8.55 -1.28 14.15
CA LEU A 177 7.55 -1.45 13.09
C LEU A 177 7.02 -2.89 13.04
N LEU A 178 7.87 -3.91 13.21
CA LEU A 178 7.40 -5.30 13.29
C LEU A 178 6.42 -5.49 14.46
N ASP A 179 6.70 -4.93 15.63
CA ASP A 179 5.82 -5.02 16.78
C ASP A 179 4.44 -4.41 16.49
N LEU A 180 4.40 -3.23 15.86
CA LEU A 180 3.15 -2.59 15.42
C LEU A 180 2.38 -3.46 14.43
N ILE A 181 3.06 -4.03 13.42
CA ILE A 181 2.44 -4.91 12.42
C ILE A 181 1.83 -6.15 13.12
N HIS A 182 2.57 -6.77 14.03
CA HIS A 182 2.11 -7.98 14.73
C HIS A 182 0.94 -7.71 15.70
N GLN A 183 0.84 -6.51 16.27
CA GLN A 183 -0.29 -6.10 17.10
C GLN A 183 -1.58 -5.95 16.28
N GLY A 184 -1.49 -5.47 15.04
CA GLY A 184 -2.63 -5.39 14.12
C GLY A 184 -3.04 -6.76 13.57
N SER A 185 -2.14 -7.39 12.82
CA SER A 185 -2.35 -8.73 12.24
C SER A 185 -1.00 -9.36 11.89
N ARG A 186 -0.72 -10.53 12.47
CA ARG A 186 0.53 -11.27 12.21
C ARG A 186 0.72 -11.65 10.74
N ARG A 187 -0.36 -11.74 9.94
CA ARG A 187 -0.28 -12.10 8.52
C ARG A 187 0.20 -10.95 7.66
N ASP A 188 0.11 -9.71 8.16
CA ASP A 188 0.42 -8.51 7.39
C ASP A 188 1.91 -8.43 7.05
N VAL A 189 2.75 -9.13 7.81
CA VAL A 189 4.17 -9.21 7.50
C VAL A 189 4.47 -10.02 6.24
N LEU A 190 3.52 -10.85 5.79
CA LEU A 190 3.63 -11.58 4.52
C LEU A 190 3.46 -10.66 3.29
N TYR A 191 3.05 -9.41 3.49
CA TYR A 191 3.02 -8.41 2.41
C TYR A 191 4.42 -7.92 2.01
N PHE A 192 5.46 -8.30 2.76
CA PHE A 192 6.82 -7.85 2.53
C PHE A 192 7.68 -8.97 1.92
N PRO A 193 8.57 -8.63 0.97
CA PRO A 193 9.60 -9.54 0.47
C PRO A 193 10.68 -9.75 1.55
N ALA A 194 10.39 -10.60 2.52
CA ALA A 194 11.28 -10.97 3.61
C ALA A 194 11.09 -12.45 3.98
N PHE A 195 12.17 -13.10 4.43
CA PHE A 195 12.06 -14.45 4.98
C PHE A 195 11.36 -14.42 6.34
N GLU A 196 10.66 -15.50 6.69
CA GLU A 196 10.05 -15.57 8.03
C GLU A 196 11.08 -15.49 9.16
N SER A 197 12.32 -15.95 8.92
CA SER A 197 13.42 -15.85 9.88
C SER A 197 13.75 -14.40 10.23
N ASP A 198 13.72 -13.53 9.23
CA ASP A 198 14.11 -12.11 9.37
C ASP A 198 13.01 -11.32 10.08
N VAL A 199 11.78 -11.81 9.95
CA VAL A 199 10.57 -11.25 10.55
C VAL A 199 10.34 -11.75 11.99
N LYS A 200 10.71 -13.00 12.29
CA LYS A 200 10.64 -13.59 13.64
C LYS A 200 11.87 -13.20 14.50
N GLY A 201 12.96 -12.81 13.85
CA GLY A 201 14.29 -12.67 14.42
C GLY A 201 14.63 -11.29 14.97
N MET A 202 13.82 -10.76 15.89
CA MET A 202 14.21 -9.63 16.76
C MET A 202 13.87 -9.89 18.24
N LYS A 203 13.90 -11.15 18.65
CA LYS A 203 14.08 -11.53 20.06
C LYS A 203 15.53 -11.95 20.28
N ARG A 204 16.36 -11.01 20.70
CA ARG A 204 17.53 -11.27 21.54
C ARG A 204 17.50 -10.29 22.69
#